data_AF-A0A2B8BI41-F1
#
_entry.id   AF-A0A2B8BI41-F1
#
_cell.length_a   1.000
_cell.length_b   1.000
_cell.length_c   1.000
_cell.angle_alpha   90.00
_cell.angle_beta   90.00
_cell.angle_gamma   90.00
#
_symmetry.space_group_name_H-M   'P 1'
#
loop_
_entity.id
_entity.type
_entity.pdbx_description
1 polymer ?
#
loop_
_entity_poly.entity_id
_entity_poly.type
_entity_poly.pdbx_seq_one_letter_code
_entity_poly.pdbx_strand_id
1 'polypeptide(L)'
;MPFPAPLPGLPLAFLLAAAPQPALQPALQSCPVPVVQAVETASTGACRMTHCAAPLPSLSVCRCIGGPANSSSGWTATYTVRRGQDTRQWSRPLDDLIPEQMGPMDVALADLSGTGSPAPVPSLVIAELDAVSNGVGLHSWTLTLLEPQPPFRQLAHAETAEYGPGTLARRLDSKPGCDLLIATAEEDCRGDTSSGILLSGQWMRLQPDGLRPLASRPPPPRRYVAADDLAGAPGDDRGRPAAWFSTPGPDQLCPAGSR
;
A
#
# COMPACT_ATOMS: atom_id res chain seq x y z
N MET A 1 4.75 46.26 -64.86
CA MET A 1 4.76 47.04 -63.60
C MET A 1 5.87 46.46 -62.73
N PRO A 2 6.79 47.29 -62.22
CA PRO A 2 8.02 46.82 -61.57
C PRO A 2 7.75 46.35 -60.13
N PHE A 3 8.41 45.26 -59.73
CA PHE A 3 8.44 44.78 -58.35
C PHE A 3 9.33 45.68 -57.48
N PRO A 4 8.96 45.98 -56.22
CA PRO A 4 9.84 46.72 -55.33
C PRO A 4 10.95 45.82 -54.79
N ALA A 5 12.17 46.36 -54.74
CA ALA A 5 13.33 45.73 -54.11
C ALA A 5 13.19 45.72 -52.58
N PRO A 6 13.75 44.72 -51.88
CA PRO A 6 13.73 44.68 -50.42
C PRO A 6 14.79 45.60 -49.81
N LEU A 7 14.43 46.27 -48.71
CA LEU A 7 15.33 47.09 -47.90
C LEU A 7 16.35 46.20 -47.15
N PRO A 8 17.62 46.62 -47.04
CA PRO A 8 18.62 45.93 -46.23
C PRO A 8 18.57 46.45 -44.78
N GLY A 9 18.58 45.53 -43.82
CA GLY A 9 18.84 45.87 -42.41
C GLY A 9 17.68 45.59 -41.47
N LEU A 10 17.42 44.32 -41.20
CA LEU A 10 16.80 43.90 -39.95
C LEU A 10 17.64 42.75 -39.37
N PRO A 11 18.08 42.86 -38.11
CA PRO A 11 18.89 41.82 -37.49
C PRO A 11 18.08 40.54 -37.34
N LEU A 12 18.72 39.43 -37.74
CA LEU A 12 18.37 38.05 -37.42
C LEU A 12 18.48 37.83 -35.91
N ALA A 13 17.53 38.35 -35.14
CA ALA A 13 17.39 38.06 -33.73
C ALA A 13 15.91 38.13 -33.37
N PHE A 14 15.40 37.04 -32.78
CA PHE A 14 14.05 36.88 -32.25
C PHE A 14 12.93 36.52 -33.25
N LEU A 15 13.11 35.41 -33.97
CA LEU A 15 12.00 34.48 -34.23
C LEU A 15 12.12 33.31 -33.26
N LEU A 16 11.82 33.55 -31.98
CA LEU A 16 11.44 32.49 -31.06
C LEU A 16 10.01 32.10 -31.44
N ALA A 17 9.90 31.07 -32.28
CA ALA A 17 8.67 30.33 -32.43
C ALA A 17 8.21 29.92 -31.02
N ALA A 18 7.05 30.43 -30.60
CA ALA A 18 6.34 29.93 -29.45
C ALA A 18 5.89 28.49 -29.77
N ALA A 19 6.80 27.54 -29.56
CA ALA A 19 6.41 26.15 -29.46
C ALA A 19 5.44 26.04 -28.28
N PRO A 20 4.25 25.46 -28.45
CA PRO A 20 3.39 25.16 -27.31
C PRO A 20 4.20 24.26 -26.37
N GLN A 21 4.53 24.79 -25.20
CA GLN A 21 5.14 23.98 -24.15
C GLN A 21 4.20 22.79 -23.93
N PRO A 22 4.65 21.53 -24.08
CA PRO A 22 3.84 20.42 -23.61
C PRO A 22 3.60 20.70 -22.14
N ALA A 23 2.33 20.85 -21.77
CA ALA A 23 1.94 21.00 -20.38
C ALA A 23 2.72 19.95 -19.58
N LEU A 24 3.52 20.42 -18.63
CA LEU A 24 4.12 19.60 -17.59
C LEU A 24 2.96 18.90 -16.88
N GLN A 25 2.52 17.77 -17.44
CA GLN A 25 1.72 16.80 -16.73
C GLN A 25 2.57 16.45 -15.51
N PRO A 26 2.05 16.61 -14.29
CA PRO A 26 2.79 16.20 -13.11
C PRO A 26 3.19 14.75 -13.33
N ALA A 27 4.50 14.51 -13.42
CA ALA A 27 5.05 13.17 -13.52
C ALA A 27 4.57 12.42 -12.28
N LEU A 28 3.53 11.61 -12.45
CA LEU A 28 3.00 10.74 -11.40
C LEU A 28 4.19 9.97 -10.85
N GLN A 29 4.66 10.34 -9.67
CA GLN A 29 5.78 9.67 -8.99
C GLN A 29 5.33 8.25 -8.62
N SER A 30 5.53 7.35 -9.58
CA SER A 30 5.95 5.93 -9.59
C SER A 30 5.64 4.94 -8.47
N CYS A 31 5.16 5.32 -7.30
CA CYS A 31 4.39 4.52 -6.34
C CYS A 31 4.17 5.44 -5.14
N PRO A 32 2.93 5.77 -4.75
CA PRO A 32 2.75 6.55 -3.54
C PRO A 32 3.20 5.73 -2.32
N VAL A 33 3.98 6.39 -1.45
CA VAL A 33 3.98 6.09 -0.01
C VAL A 33 2.53 6.32 0.46
N PRO A 34 1.91 5.44 1.26
CA PRO A 34 0.50 5.59 1.68
C PRO A 34 0.23 7.03 2.17
N VAL A 35 -0.70 7.72 1.51
CA VAL A 35 -0.82 9.19 1.60
C VAL A 35 -1.83 9.63 2.66
N VAL A 36 -2.67 8.75 3.19
CA VAL A 36 -3.64 9.16 4.21
C VAL A 36 -3.84 8.06 5.24
N GLN A 37 -3.27 8.25 6.42
CA GLN A 37 -3.73 7.55 7.61
C GLN A 37 -5.16 8.00 7.89
N ALA A 38 -6.04 7.02 8.03
CA ALA A 38 -7.43 7.30 8.31
C ALA A 38 -7.61 7.91 9.72
N VAL A 39 -8.32 9.02 9.85
CA VAL A 39 -8.50 9.67 11.17
C VAL A 39 -9.59 8.94 11.95
N GLU A 40 -9.30 8.59 13.21
CA GLU A 40 -10.29 8.03 14.13
C GLU A 40 -11.30 9.11 14.56
N THR A 41 -12.59 8.82 14.40
CA THR A 41 -13.66 9.61 15.01
C THR A 41 -14.58 8.68 15.80
N ALA A 42 -14.80 9.03 17.08
CA ALA A 42 -15.82 8.39 17.91
C ALA A 42 -17.19 8.76 17.36
N SER A 43 -18.03 7.75 17.13
CA SER A 43 -19.39 7.95 16.60
C SER A 43 -20.42 7.42 17.60
N THR A 44 -21.55 8.10 17.75
CA THR A 44 -22.68 7.63 18.54
C THR A 44 -23.53 6.67 17.70
N GLY A 45 -23.69 5.41 18.12
CA GLY A 45 -24.58 4.44 17.47
C GLY A 45 -23.93 3.08 17.22
N ALA A 46 -24.32 2.43 16.11
CA ALA A 46 -23.80 1.10 15.72
C ALA A 46 -22.31 1.11 15.33
N CYS A 47 -21.78 2.27 14.96
CA CYS A 47 -20.37 2.47 14.65
C CYS A 47 -19.63 3.02 15.87
N ARG A 48 -18.68 2.26 16.40
CA ARG A 48 -17.92 2.67 17.59
C ARG A 48 -16.67 3.44 17.22
N MET A 49 -15.94 2.96 16.20
CA MET A 49 -14.72 3.58 15.69
C MET A 49 -14.86 3.77 14.19
N THR A 50 -14.61 4.97 13.70
CA THR A 50 -14.60 5.26 12.26
C THR A 50 -13.23 5.75 11.83
N HIS A 51 -12.68 5.13 10.81
CA HIS A 51 -11.45 5.51 10.15
C HIS A 51 -11.76 5.91 8.71
N CYS A 52 -11.52 7.15 8.31
CA CYS A 52 -11.70 7.60 6.93
C CYS A 52 -10.42 8.15 6.31
N ALA A 53 -10.17 7.78 5.05
CA ALA A 53 -9.10 8.29 4.20
C ALA A 53 -9.67 8.84 2.88
N ALA A 54 -9.07 9.92 2.38
CA ALA A 54 -9.47 10.56 1.12
C ALA A 54 -8.27 10.64 0.17
N PRO A 55 -7.92 9.55 -0.55
CA PRO A 55 -6.75 9.52 -1.43
C PRO A 55 -6.87 10.49 -2.62
N LEU A 56 -8.07 10.97 -2.95
CA LEU A 56 -8.32 12.07 -3.89
C LEU A 56 -9.47 12.94 -3.35
N PRO A 57 -9.60 14.22 -3.76
CA PRO A 57 -10.69 15.09 -3.33
C PRO A 57 -12.10 14.55 -3.61
N SER A 58 -12.24 13.71 -4.64
CA SER A 58 -13.52 13.10 -5.02
C SER A 58 -13.70 11.67 -4.52
N LEU A 59 -12.69 11.05 -3.91
CA LEU A 59 -12.70 9.63 -3.51
C LEU A 59 -12.49 9.52 -2.00
N SER A 60 -13.45 8.95 -1.29
CA SER A 60 -13.36 8.66 0.14
C SER A 60 -13.49 7.17 0.41
N VAL A 61 -12.67 6.66 1.31
CA VAL A 61 -12.73 5.29 1.83
C VAL A 61 -12.91 5.42 3.34
N CYS A 62 -13.96 4.81 3.89
CA CYS A 62 -14.21 4.78 5.32
C CYS A 62 -14.36 3.34 5.79
N ARG A 63 -13.82 3.04 6.95
CA ARG A 63 -14.06 1.80 7.70
C ARG A 63 -14.69 2.16 9.02
N CYS A 64 -15.83 1.55 9.28
CA CYS A 64 -16.55 1.62 10.54
C CYS A 64 -16.40 0.29 11.27
N ILE A 65 -15.85 0.30 12.47
CA ILE A 65 -15.81 -0.85 13.37
C ILE A 65 -16.98 -0.72 14.35
N GLY A 66 -17.88 -1.70 14.30
CA GLY A 66 -19.10 -1.73 15.09
C GLY A 66 -19.36 -3.11 15.67
N GLY A 67 -20.14 -3.17 16.74
CA GLY A 67 -20.46 -4.40 17.44
C GLY A 67 -21.44 -4.16 18.59
N PRO A 68 -22.04 -5.23 19.16
CA PRO A 68 -23.02 -5.10 20.23
C PRO A 68 -22.44 -4.33 21.42
N ALA A 69 -23.23 -3.46 22.06
CA ALA A 69 -22.78 -2.53 23.13
C ALA A 69 -22.02 -3.22 24.29
N ASN A 70 -22.35 -4.48 24.59
CA ASN A 70 -21.84 -5.22 25.75
C ASN A 70 -21.26 -6.60 25.38
N SER A 71 -20.70 -6.76 24.17
CA SER A 71 -20.16 -8.05 23.72
C SER A 71 -18.65 -7.96 23.50
N SER A 72 -17.94 -8.99 23.95
CA SER A 72 -16.55 -9.25 23.54
C SER A 72 -16.48 -9.89 22.16
N SER A 73 -17.61 -10.30 21.58
CA SER A 73 -17.68 -10.97 20.28
C SER A 73 -18.68 -10.39 19.30
N GLY A 74 -18.56 -10.76 18.03
CA GLY A 74 -19.48 -10.33 16.98
C GLY A 74 -19.19 -8.91 16.48
N TRP A 75 -17.92 -8.53 16.49
CA TRP A 75 -17.45 -7.30 15.89
C TRP A 75 -17.49 -7.38 14.36
N THR A 76 -17.75 -6.25 13.73
CA THR A 76 -17.82 -6.14 12.27
C THR A 76 -17.10 -4.88 11.81
N ALA A 77 -16.33 -5.00 10.74
CA ALA A 77 -15.83 -3.87 10.00
C ALA A 77 -16.69 -3.67 8.76
N THR A 78 -17.28 -2.49 8.63
CA THR A 78 -18.06 -2.06 7.45
C THR A 78 -17.26 -1.03 6.68
N TYR A 79 -17.04 -1.29 5.40
CA TYR A 79 -16.27 -0.43 4.51
C TYR A 79 -17.19 0.28 3.55
N THR A 80 -16.91 1.55 3.32
CA THR A 80 -17.63 2.39 2.38
C THR A 80 -16.62 3.10 1.50
N VAL A 81 -16.67 2.84 0.19
CA VAL A 81 -15.91 3.56 -0.83
C VAL A 81 -16.89 4.42 -1.62
N ARG A 82 -16.64 5.73 -1.69
CA ARG A 82 -17.52 6.68 -2.36
C ARG A 82 -16.75 7.57 -3.34
N ARG A 83 -17.35 7.79 -4.51
CA ARG A 83 -16.90 8.80 -5.47
C ARG A 83 -18.09 9.51 -6.09
N GLY A 84 -18.26 10.79 -5.82
CA GLY A 84 -19.49 11.51 -6.18
C GLY A 84 -20.71 10.92 -5.47
N GLN A 85 -21.71 10.48 -6.24
CA GLN A 85 -22.91 9.81 -5.71
C GLN A 85 -22.77 8.29 -5.64
N ASP A 86 -21.80 7.72 -6.34
CA ASP A 86 -21.60 6.28 -6.41
C ASP A 86 -20.91 5.77 -5.15
N THR A 87 -21.43 4.67 -4.61
CA THR A 87 -20.96 4.08 -3.36
C THR A 87 -20.86 2.56 -3.50
N ARG A 88 -19.77 1.97 -2.99
CA ARG A 88 -19.65 0.54 -2.72
C ARG A 88 -19.54 0.33 -1.21
N GLN A 89 -20.31 -0.61 -0.70
CA GLN A 89 -20.29 -0.98 0.71
C GLN A 89 -20.15 -2.50 0.85
N TRP A 90 -19.34 -2.94 1.80
CA TRP A 90 -19.27 -4.33 2.23
C TRP A 90 -18.92 -4.40 3.71
N SER A 91 -19.13 -5.55 4.33
CA SER A 91 -18.77 -5.78 5.73
C SER A 91 -18.06 -7.11 5.87
N ARG A 92 -17.17 -7.21 6.86
CA ARG A 92 -16.54 -8.47 7.28
C ARG A 92 -16.67 -8.65 8.80
N PRO A 93 -16.86 -9.89 9.28
CA PRO A 93 -16.67 -10.16 10.70
C PRO A 93 -15.22 -9.90 11.08
N LEU A 94 -15.01 -9.39 12.29
CA LEU A 94 -13.69 -9.29 12.90
C LEU A 94 -13.59 -10.37 13.96
N ASP A 95 -12.43 -11.01 14.02
CA ASP A 95 -12.17 -11.94 15.10
C ASP A 95 -12.13 -11.19 16.45
N ASP A 96 -12.74 -11.83 17.45
CA ASP A 96 -13.24 -11.23 18.69
C ASP A 96 -12.18 -10.53 19.58
N LEU A 97 -10.89 -10.59 19.23
CA LEU A 97 -9.80 -10.25 20.14
C LEU A 97 -9.16 -8.87 19.96
N ILE A 98 -9.47 -8.12 18.88
CA ILE A 98 -8.57 -7.04 18.42
C ILE A 98 -9.23 -5.70 17.96
N PRO A 99 -10.56 -5.41 18.06
CA PRO A 99 -11.11 -4.15 17.53
C PRO A 99 -10.38 -2.87 17.96
N GLU A 100 -9.94 -2.81 19.22
CA GLU A 100 -9.27 -1.65 19.82
C GLU A 100 -7.81 -1.50 19.34
N GLN A 101 -7.19 -2.56 18.84
CA GLN A 101 -5.82 -2.51 18.29
C GLN A 101 -5.84 -2.38 16.76
N MET A 102 -7.00 -2.53 16.13
CA MET A 102 -7.20 -2.27 14.71
C MET A 102 -7.17 -0.77 14.45
N GLY A 103 -5.98 -0.18 14.52
CA GLY A 103 -5.70 1.21 14.18
C GLY A 103 -6.08 1.54 12.74
N PRO A 104 -5.74 2.75 12.25
CA PRO A 104 -6.23 3.23 10.96
C PRO A 104 -5.83 2.32 9.79
N MET A 105 -6.69 2.25 8.77
CA MET A 105 -6.36 1.62 7.50
C MET A 105 -5.47 2.53 6.66
N ASP A 106 -4.61 1.91 5.85
CA ASP A 106 -3.80 2.59 4.87
C ASP A 106 -4.46 2.50 3.49
N VAL A 107 -4.57 3.66 2.82
CA VAL A 107 -5.23 3.76 1.51
C VAL A 107 -4.30 4.40 0.50
N ALA A 108 -4.10 3.74 -0.64
CA ALA A 108 -3.21 4.18 -1.70
C ALA A 108 -3.82 3.99 -3.09
N LEU A 109 -3.34 4.79 -4.06
CA LEU A 109 -3.65 4.64 -5.47
C LEU A 109 -2.39 4.21 -6.22
N ALA A 110 -2.33 2.98 -6.72
CA ALA A 110 -1.13 2.42 -7.34
C ALA A 110 -1.45 1.76 -8.67
N ASP A 111 -0.69 2.05 -9.74
CA ASP A 111 -0.80 1.30 -11.00
C ASP A 111 -0.13 -0.07 -10.86
N LEU A 112 -0.90 -1.04 -10.38
CA LEU A 112 -0.47 -2.42 -10.21
C LEU A 112 -0.61 -3.24 -11.50
N SER A 113 -1.22 -2.70 -12.56
CA SER A 113 -1.34 -3.38 -13.85
C SER A 113 0.00 -3.41 -14.59
N GLY A 114 0.86 -2.41 -14.35
CA GLY A 114 2.13 -2.25 -15.03
C GLY A 114 1.99 -2.14 -16.55
N THR A 115 0.82 -1.71 -17.04
CA THR A 115 0.54 -1.57 -18.48
C THR A 115 1.41 -0.50 -19.13
N GLY A 116 1.97 0.43 -18.34
CA GLY A 116 2.81 1.51 -18.87
C GLY A 116 2.05 2.45 -19.82
N SER A 117 0.71 2.44 -19.74
CA SER A 117 -0.14 3.34 -20.52
C SER A 117 0.23 4.79 -20.20
N PRO A 118 0.24 5.70 -21.21
CA PRO A 118 0.43 7.14 -20.96
C PRO A 118 -0.65 7.73 -20.02
N ALA A 119 -1.78 7.04 -19.85
CA ALA A 119 -2.77 7.29 -18.81
C ALA A 119 -2.95 5.99 -18.00
N PRO A 120 -2.12 5.75 -16.97
CA PRO A 120 -2.29 4.57 -16.13
C PRO A 120 -3.60 4.69 -15.34
N VAL A 121 -4.38 3.61 -15.31
CA VAL A 121 -5.55 3.51 -14.45
C VAL A 121 -5.07 2.92 -13.12
N PRO A 122 -4.94 3.72 -12.05
CA PRO A 122 -4.46 3.19 -10.79
C PRO A 122 -5.47 2.19 -10.22
N SER A 123 -5.01 1.24 -9.41
CA SER A 123 -5.85 0.46 -8.51
C SER A 123 -5.93 1.17 -7.16
N LEU A 124 -7.10 1.13 -6.52
CA LEU A 124 -7.26 1.52 -5.13
C LEU A 124 -6.81 0.35 -4.25
N VAL A 125 -5.79 0.56 -3.44
CA VAL A 125 -5.27 -0.41 -2.48
C VAL A 125 -5.72 0.02 -1.09
N ILE A 126 -6.43 -0.88 -0.40
CA ILE A 126 -6.83 -0.71 1.00
C ILE A 126 -6.10 -1.78 1.78
N ALA A 127 -5.22 -1.35 2.68
CA ALA A 127 -4.47 -2.22 3.58
C ALA A 127 -5.00 -2.04 5.00
N GLU A 128 -5.24 -3.15 5.67
CA GLU A 128 -5.73 -3.12 7.03
C GLU A 128 -5.10 -4.19 7.89
N LEU A 129 -4.89 -3.84 9.15
CA LEU A 129 -4.47 -4.78 10.17
C LEU A 129 -5.61 -5.77 10.42
N ASP A 130 -5.31 -7.05 10.25
CA ASP A 130 -6.25 -8.15 10.41
C ASP A 130 -6.06 -8.85 11.75
N ALA A 131 -4.82 -9.20 12.07
CA ALA A 131 -4.48 -9.80 13.35
C ALA A 131 -3.14 -9.29 13.89
N VAL A 132 -3.10 -9.05 15.20
CA VAL A 132 -1.87 -8.78 15.95
C VAL A 132 -1.43 -10.09 16.58
N SER A 133 -0.19 -10.52 16.33
CA SER A 133 0.33 -11.70 17.02
C SER A 133 0.43 -11.46 18.53
N ASN A 134 0.06 -12.48 19.31
CA ASN A 134 0.10 -12.52 20.78
C ASN A 134 1.55 -12.63 21.32
N GLY A 135 2.41 -11.69 20.96
CA GLY A 135 3.80 -11.63 21.45
C GLY A 135 4.82 -12.26 20.52
N VAL A 136 4.57 -12.26 19.20
CA VAL A 136 5.56 -12.66 18.19
C VAL A 136 5.90 -11.49 17.25
N GLY A 137 5.43 -10.27 17.52
CA GLY A 137 5.70 -9.08 16.69
C GLY A 137 5.20 -9.12 15.24
N LEU A 138 4.69 -10.26 14.74
CA LEU A 138 4.14 -10.40 13.40
C LEU A 138 2.68 -9.95 13.36
N HIS A 139 2.29 -9.27 12.30
CA HIS A 139 0.93 -8.75 12.14
C HIS A 139 0.38 -9.28 10.82
N SER A 140 -0.78 -9.92 10.85
CA SER A 140 -1.49 -10.23 9.60
C SER A 140 -2.15 -8.97 9.10
N TRP A 141 -1.94 -8.66 7.83
CA TRP A 141 -2.60 -7.57 7.12
C TRP A 141 -3.37 -8.12 5.94
N THR A 142 -4.52 -7.51 5.71
CA THR A 142 -5.37 -7.78 4.57
C THR A 142 -5.25 -6.64 3.56
N LEU A 143 -5.04 -7.00 2.29
CA LEU A 143 -4.96 -6.08 1.15
C LEU A 143 -6.15 -6.30 0.23
N THR A 144 -6.99 -5.29 0.08
CA THR A 144 -8.10 -5.29 -0.88
C THR A 144 -7.80 -4.33 -2.03
N LEU A 145 -7.85 -4.85 -3.26
CA LEU A 145 -7.58 -4.09 -4.48
C LEU A 145 -8.90 -3.86 -5.24
N LEU A 146 -9.24 -2.60 -5.48
CA LEU A 146 -10.45 -2.19 -6.21
C LEU A 146 -10.11 -1.33 -7.43
N GLU A 147 -11.04 -1.26 -8.38
CA GLU A 147 -11.07 -0.15 -9.33
C GLU A 147 -11.26 1.18 -8.56
N PRO A 148 -10.58 2.28 -8.95
CA PRO A 148 -10.67 3.58 -8.28
C PRO A 148 -11.90 4.39 -8.75
N GLN A 149 -12.66 3.84 -9.69
CA GLN A 149 -13.86 4.43 -10.29
C GLN A 149 -15.03 3.47 -10.08
N PRO A 150 -16.27 3.99 -10.03
CA PRO A 150 -17.48 3.17 -10.09
C PRO A 150 -17.44 2.23 -11.31
N PRO A 151 -17.87 0.96 -11.17
CA PRO A 151 -18.61 0.40 -10.04
C PRO A 151 -17.73 -0.19 -8.92
N PHE A 152 -16.46 0.24 -8.81
CA PHE A 152 -15.51 -0.20 -7.78
C PHE A 152 -15.38 -1.72 -7.74
N ARG A 153 -15.13 -2.36 -8.89
CA ARG A 153 -14.99 -3.82 -8.91
C ARG A 153 -13.78 -4.24 -8.09
N GLN A 154 -13.93 -5.33 -7.35
CA GLN A 154 -12.79 -5.95 -6.67
C GLN A 154 -11.93 -6.65 -7.71
N LEU A 155 -10.67 -6.24 -7.76
CA LEU A 155 -9.67 -6.73 -8.70
C LEU A 155 -8.94 -7.93 -8.12
N ALA A 156 -8.57 -7.85 -6.85
CA ALA A 156 -7.90 -8.93 -6.13
C ALA A 156 -7.98 -8.72 -4.61
N HIS A 157 -7.52 -9.74 -3.88
CA HIS A 157 -7.32 -9.73 -2.44
C HIS A 157 -6.03 -10.49 -2.11
N ALA A 158 -5.35 -10.11 -1.04
CA ALA A 158 -4.18 -10.81 -0.54
C ALA A 158 -4.02 -10.61 0.96
N GLU A 159 -3.35 -11.56 1.61
CA GLU A 159 -2.89 -11.46 2.99
C GLU A 159 -1.37 -11.29 2.99
N THR A 160 -0.83 -10.53 3.94
CA THR A 160 0.61 -10.34 4.11
C THR A 160 0.95 -10.24 5.60
N ALA A 161 2.04 -10.86 6.02
CA ALA A 161 2.51 -10.85 7.41
C ALA A 161 3.17 -9.51 7.81
N GLU A 162 3.28 -8.58 6.87
CA GLU A 162 3.77 -7.22 7.13
C GLU A 162 3.32 -6.23 6.05
N TYR A 163 3.04 -5.01 6.49
CA TYR A 163 2.68 -3.88 5.63
C TYR A 163 3.42 -2.61 6.05
N GLY A 164 3.95 -1.85 5.08
CA GLY A 164 4.65 -0.60 5.34
C GLY A 164 5.44 -0.05 4.14
N PRO A 165 6.37 0.90 4.37
CA PRO A 165 7.29 1.42 3.35
C PRO A 165 8.10 0.31 2.66
N GLY A 166 7.68 -0.08 1.46
CA GLY A 166 8.31 -1.16 0.69
C GLY A 166 7.36 -2.26 0.23
N THR A 167 6.15 -2.34 0.80
CA THR A 167 5.09 -3.23 0.29
C THR A 167 4.65 -2.82 -1.12
N LEU A 168 4.53 -1.51 -1.38
CA LEU A 168 4.35 -0.97 -2.73
C LEU A 168 5.70 -0.43 -3.21
N ALA A 169 6.28 -1.07 -4.23
CA ALA A 169 7.58 -0.68 -4.74
C ALA A 169 7.52 -0.31 -6.21
N ARG A 170 8.33 0.67 -6.61
CA ARG A 170 8.54 0.99 -8.02
C ARG A 170 9.05 -0.25 -8.75
N ARG A 171 8.69 -0.38 -10.02
CA ARG A 171 9.19 -1.44 -10.87
C ARG A 171 10.69 -1.35 -11.06
N LEU A 172 11.38 -2.50 -11.09
CA LEU A 172 12.82 -2.56 -11.34
C LEU A 172 13.23 -2.19 -12.77
N ASP A 173 12.34 -2.42 -13.74
CA ASP A 173 12.62 -2.14 -15.16
C ASP A 173 12.48 -0.65 -15.53
N SER A 174 12.36 0.24 -14.53
CA SER A 174 12.17 1.68 -14.69
C SER A 174 10.95 2.08 -15.51
N LYS A 175 10.04 1.15 -15.82
CA LYS A 175 8.76 1.45 -16.47
C LYS A 175 7.75 1.98 -15.46
N PRO A 176 6.71 2.71 -15.91
CA PRO A 176 5.63 3.16 -15.04
C PRO A 176 4.90 1.98 -14.37
N GLY A 177 4.45 2.20 -13.14
CA GLY A 177 3.68 1.24 -12.34
C GLY A 177 4.38 0.79 -11.05
N CYS A 178 3.67 -0.04 -10.30
CA CYS A 178 4.06 -0.57 -9.00
C CYS A 178 4.05 -2.10 -9.00
N ASP A 179 4.96 -2.67 -8.22
CA ASP A 179 4.94 -4.06 -7.79
C ASP A 179 4.48 -4.10 -6.33
N LEU A 180 3.69 -5.14 -6.01
CA LEU A 180 3.22 -5.39 -4.65
C LEU A 180 4.05 -6.51 -4.03
N LEU A 181 4.63 -6.30 -2.86
CA LEU A 181 5.26 -7.37 -2.10
C LEU A 181 4.24 -8.02 -1.15
N ILE A 182 4.18 -9.34 -1.19
CA ILE A 182 3.49 -10.14 -0.18
C ILE A 182 4.55 -10.83 0.68
N ALA A 183 4.58 -10.51 1.97
CA ALA A 183 5.45 -11.13 2.95
C ALA A 183 4.72 -12.28 3.64
N THR A 184 5.39 -13.42 3.80
CA THR A 184 4.83 -14.62 4.43
C THR A 184 5.78 -15.15 5.49
N ALA A 185 5.20 -15.59 6.62
CA ALA A 185 5.91 -16.34 7.63
C ALA A 185 6.01 -17.81 7.22
N GLU A 186 7.22 -18.36 7.25
CA GLU A 186 7.53 -19.78 7.09
C GLU A 186 8.08 -20.29 8.43
N GLU A 187 7.56 -21.41 8.92
CA GLU A 187 8.16 -22.10 10.06
C GLU A 187 9.50 -22.71 9.62
N ASP A 188 10.61 -22.32 10.25
CA ASP A 188 11.91 -22.95 10.02
C ASP A 188 12.17 -24.01 11.08
N CYS A 189 11.88 -25.26 10.76
CA CYS A 189 12.14 -26.43 11.61
C CYS A 189 13.61 -26.89 11.52
N ARG A 190 14.59 -25.97 11.56
CA ARG A 190 16.00 -26.37 11.66
C ARG A 190 16.26 -26.94 13.05
N GLY A 191 16.63 -28.21 13.10
CA GLY A 191 16.66 -29.07 14.29
C GLY A 191 17.70 -28.73 15.36
N ASP A 192 18.41 -27.62 15.24
CA ASP A 192 19.66 -27.40 15.95
C ASP A 192 19.67 -25.98 16.55
N THR A 193 18.93 -25.81 17.65
CA THR A 193 19.15 -24.81 18.73
C THR A 193 18.60 -23.38 18.66
N SER A 194 17.76 -23.00 17.70
CA SER A 194 16.92 -21.80 17.88
C SER A 194 15.55 -21.93 17.23
N SER A 195 14.48 -21.78 18.02
CA SER A 195 13.11 -21.60 17.51
C SER A 195 12.98 -20.19 16.91
N GLY A 196 12.22 -20.05 15.83
CA GLY A 196 12.00 -18.76 15.19
C GLY A 196 11.16 -18.88 13.92
N ILE A 197 10.99 -17.76 13.22
CA ILE A 197 10.19 -17.67 12.00
C ILE A 197 11.07 -17.14 10.88
N LEU A 198 10.99 -17.77 9.72
CA LEU A 198 11.59 -17.28 8.50
C LEU A 198 10.57 -16.41 7.76
N LEU A 199 10.88 -15.13 7.60
CA LEU A 199 10.09 -14.26 6.74
C LEU A 199 10.61 -14.33 5.31
N SER A 200 9.72 -14.68 4.39
CA SER A 200 9.95 -14.68 2.96
C SER A 200 9.02 -13.68 2.27
N GLY A 201 9.39 -13.25 1.05
CA GLY A 201 8.62 -12.28 0.30
C GLY A 201 8.48 -12.67 -1.16
N GLN A 202 7.31 -12.42 -1.74
CA GLN A 202 7.04 -12.65 -3.15
C GLN A 202 6.49 -11.37 -3.80
N TRP A 203 7.16 -10.92 -4.85
CA TRP A 203 6.68 -9.80 -5.65
C TRP A 203 5.54 -10.23 -6.55
N MET A 204 4.49 -9.40 -6.58
CA MET A 204 3.24 -9.64 -7.25
C MET A 204 2.89 -8.47 -8.16
N ARG A 205 2.15 -8.77 -9.23
CA ARG A 205 1.54 -7.76 -10.11
C ARG A 205 0.09 -8.12 -10.35
N LEU A 206 -0.75 -7.10 -10.51
CA LEU A 206 -2.12 -7.30 -10.94
C LEU A 206 -2.15 -7.63 -12.43
N GLN A 207 -2.75 -8.77 -12.75
CA GLN A 207 -3.08 -9.23 -14.10
C GLN A 207 -4.60 -9.26 -14.25
N PRO A 208 -5.14 -9.43 -15.48
CA PRO A 208 -6.59 -9.47 -15.70
C PRO A 208 -7.33 -10.52 -14.87
N ASP A 209 -6.63 -11.58 -14.46
CA ASP A 209 -7.14 -12.72 -13.69
C ASP A 209 -6.76 -12.67 -12.19
N GLY A 210 -6.18 -11.56 -11.72
CA GLY A 210 -5.83 -11.33 -10.32
C GLY A 210 -4.34 -11.10 -10.08
N LEU A 211 -3.90 -11.23 -8.81
CA LEU A 211 -2.49 -11.07 -8.46
C LEU A 211 -1.67 -12.28 -8.92
N ARG A 212 -0.55 -12.01 -9.60
CA ARG A 212 0.38 -13.02 -10.11
C ARG A 212 1.81 -12.76 -9.64
N PRO A 213 2.57 -13.81 -9.26
CA PRO A 213 3.99 -13.69 -8.96
C PRO A 213 4.81 -13.13 -10.12
N LEU A 214 5.80 -12.31 -9.80
CA LEU A 214 6.74 -11.73 -10.74
C LEU A 214 8.07 -12.49 -10.72
N ALA A 215 8.30 -13.35 -11.71
CA ALA A 215 9.59 -14.01 -11.89
C ALA A 215 10.70 -13.05 -12.36
N SER A 216 10.34 -11.89 -12.94
CA SER A 216 11.29 -10.88 -13.41
C SER A 216 11.97 -10.10 -12.29
N ARG A 217 11.47 -10.23 -11.05
CA ARG A 217 11.99 -9.53 -9.88
C ARG A 217 12.53 -10.58 -8.91
N PRO A 218 13.82 -10.49 -8.51
CA PRO A 218 14.35 -11.43 -7.54
C PRO A 218 13.54 -11.33 -6.23
N PRO A 219 13.25 -12.46 -5.57
CA PRO A 219 12.61 -12.41 -4.26
C PRO A 219 13.52 -11.65 -3.30
N PRO A 220 12.96 -10.86 -2.36
CA PRO A 220 13.76 -10.26 -1.31
C PRO A 220 14.51 -11.33 -0.50
N PRO A 221 15.66 -10.99 0.10
CA PRO A 221 16.41 -11.92 0.93
C PRO A 221 15.55 -12.41 2.09
N ARG A 222 15.50 -13.72 2.33
CA ARG A 222 14.78 -14.26 3.49
C ARG A 222 15.44 -13.76 4.78
N ARG A 223 14.66 -13.53 5.82
CA ARG A 223 15.17 -13.15 7.13
C ARG A 223 14.64 -14.10 8.17
N TYR A 224 15.55 -14.66 8.95
CA TYR A 224 15.19 -15.37 10.15
C TYR A 224 14.99 -14.37 11.29
N VAL A 225 13.90 -14.53 12.03
CA VAL A 225 13.64 -13.79 13.26
C VAL A 225 13.57 -14.80 14.39
N ALA A 226 14.49 -14.67 15.35
CA ALA A 226 14.57 -15.61 16.46
C ALA A 226 13.36 -15.44 17.39
N ALA A 227 12.93 -16.52 18.04
CA ALA A 227 11.82 -16.47 19.00
C ALA A 227 12.03 -15.42 20.11
N ASP A 228 13.27 -15.23 20.56
CA ASP A 228 13.62 -14.23 21.57
C ASP A 228 13.43 -12.78 21.07
N ASP A 229 13.68 -12.52 19.78
CA ASP A 229 13.42 -11.22 19.14
C ASP A 229 11.91 -10.98 18.96
N LEU A 230 11.14 -12.06 18.80
CA LEU A 230 9.70 -12.03 18.61
C LEU A 230 8.96 -11.85 19.95
N ALA A 231 9.48 -12.45 21.03
CA ALA A 231 8.89 -12.48 22.38
C ALA A 231 8.99 -11.15 23.16
N GLY A 232 9.83 -10.21 22.70
CA GLY A 232 10.01 -8.89 23.28
C GLY A 232 10.86 -8.90 24.55
N ALA A 233 11.81 -7.96 24.61
CA ALA A 233 12.46 -7.57 25.85
C ALA A 233 11.41 -7.21 26.92
N PRO A 234 11.69 -7.37 28.23
CA PRO A 234 10.73 -7.06 29.28
C PRO A 234 10.38 -5.57 29.28
N GLY A 235 9.26 -5.22 28.62
CA GLY A 235 8.74 -3.87 28.50
C GLY A 235 7.83 -3.69 27.27
N ASP A 236 6.53 -3.83 27.47
CA ASP A 236 5.42 -3.22 26.70
C ASP A 236 5.61 -2.94 25.18
N ASP A 237 6.01 -3.95 24.40
CA ASP A 237 6.10 -3.88 22.93
C ASP A 237 4.91 -4.58 22.22
N ARG A 238 3.81 -4.83 22.93
CA ARG A 238 2.57 -5.37 22.34
C ARG A 238 2.09 -4.42 21.23
N GLY A 239 2.26 -4.81 19.97
CA GLY A 239 1.81 -4.04 18.81
C GLY A 239 2.90 -3.29 18.02
N ARG A 240 4.19 -3.55 18.29
CA ARG A 240 5.25 -3.10 17.37
C ARG A 240 5.49 -4.15 16.27
N PRO A 241 5.35 -3.80 14.99
CA PRO A 241 5.56 -4.74 13.89
C PRO A 241 7.02 -5.20 13.85
N ALA A 242 7.25 -6.49 13.60
CA ALA A 242 8.56 -7.03 13.27
C ALA A 242 9.07 -6.26 12.04
N ALA A 243 10.08 -5.41 12.24
CA ALA A 243 10.45 -4.41 11.27
C ALA A 243 11.31 -5.01 10.14
N TRP A 244 10.68 -5.43 9.05
CA TRP A 244 11.32 -5.67 7.75
C TRP A 244 11.17 -4.44 6.83
N PHE A 245 10.06 -3.69 6.95
CA PHE A 245 9.68 -2.58 6.06
C PHE A 245 9.35 -1.25 6.75
N SER A 246 9.27 -1.17 8.08
CA SER A 246 9.02 0.09 8.81
C SER A 246 10.22 1.07 8.86
N THR A 247 11.09 1.02 7.84
CA THR A 247 12.34 1.79 7.63
C THR A 247 13.53 1.29 8.45
N PRO A 248 14.66 0.86 7.85
CA PRO A 248 15.95 1.09 8.49
C PRO A 248 16.18 2.61 8.46
N GLY A 249 16.41 3.22 9.62
CA GLY A 249 16.99 4.56 9.65
C GLY A 249 18.29 4.57 8.82
N PRO A 250 18.75 5.74 8.32
CA PRO A 250 19.94 5.86 7.48
C PRO A 250 21.23 5.29 8.08
N ASP A 251 21.23 4.90 9.36
CA ASP A 251 22.41 4.51 10.13
C ASP A 251 22.48 3.00 10.48
N GLN A 252 21.61 2.14 9.95
CA GLN A 252 21.73 0.68 10.16
C GLN A 252 21.87 -0.10 8.85
N LEU A 253 23.12 -0.17 8.41
CA LEU A 253 23.58 -1.18 7.45
C LEU A 253 23.53 -2.56 8.13
N CYS A 254 22.72 -3.49 7.60
CA CYS A 254 22.85 -4.90 7.95
C CYS A 254 24.29 -5.36 7.62
N PRO A 255 25.02 -6.00 8.56
CA PRO A 255 26.34 -6.51 8.26
C PRO A 255 26.23 -7.55 7.14
N ALA A 256 26.95 -7.27 6.04
CA ALA A 256 27.09 -8.18 4.93
C ALA A 256 27.84 -9.43 5.41
N GLY A 257 27.15 -10.56 5.44
CA GLY A 257 27.75 -11.88 5.44
C GLY A 257 28.02 -12.48 6.82
N SER A 258 27.32 -13.58 7.09
CA SER A 258 27.92 -14.72 7.77
C SER A 258 27.34 -15.99 7.15
N ARG A 259 28.26 -16.78 6.59
CA ARG A 259 28.02 -18.11 6.03
C ARG A 259 27.45 -19.07 7.06
#